data_AF-A0A953YXY2-F1
#
_entry.id   AF-A0A953YXY2-F1
#
_cell.length_a   1.000
_cell.length_b   1.000
_cell.length_c   1.000
_cell.angle_alpha   90.00
_cell.angle_beta   90.00
_cell.angle_gamma   90.00
#
_symmetry.space_group_name_H-M   'P 1'
#
loop_
_entity.id
_entity.type
_entity.pdbx_description
1 polymer ?
#
loop_
_entity_poly.entity_id
_entity_poly.type
_entity_poly.pdbx_seq_one_letter_code
_entity_poly.pdbx_strand_id
1 'polypeptide(L)'
;MSDWPEWWEWELDGSNPHLRERMAERRFNETDLRDMMGRGSALKPDYEPDRWVLETTFENAPWEVVLEPDEGRARLVVVTAYEVY
;
A
#
# COMPACT_ATOMS: atom_id res chain seq x y z
N MET A 1 -9.18 -19.58 4.39
CA MET A 1 -8.11 -19.37 3.39
C MET A 1 -8.12 -17.88 3.12
N SER A 2 -7.03 -17.19 3.44
CA SER A 2 -6.92 -15.75 3.17
C SER A 2 -7.01 -15.53 1.66
N ASP A 3 -7.89 -14.63 1.21
CA ASP A 3 -8.10 -14.27 -0.21
C ASP A 3 -6.94 -13.40 -0.77
N TRP A 4 -5.83 -13.35 -0.04
CA TRP A 4 -4.70 -12.47 -0.30
C TRP A 4 -3.59 -13.24 -1.05
N PRO A 5 -2.87 -12.57 -1.96
CA PRO A 5 -1.77 -13.19 -2.70
C PRO A 5 -0.60 -13.56 -1.79
N GLU A 6 0.24 -14.51 -2.24
CA GLU A 6 1.36 -15.04 -1.43
C GLU A 6 2.38 -13.97 -1.00
N TRP A 7 2.54 -12.93 -1.80
CA TRP A 7 3.43 -11.80 -1.50
C TRP A 7 2.87 -10.85 -0.41
N TRP A 8 1.63 -11.04 0.04
CA TRP A 8 1.02 -10.21 1.09
C TRP A 8 1.76 -10.31 2.43
N GLU A 9 2.41 -11.45 2.69
CA GLU A 9 3.18 -11.70 3.91
C GLU A 9 4.63 -11.19 3.81
N TRP A 10 5.02 -10.60 2.68
CA TRP A 10 6.36 -10.05 2.50
C TRP A 10 6.58 -8.78 3.31
N GLU A 11 7.85 -8.46 3.57
CA GLU A 11 8.18 -7.25 4.31
C GLU A 11 7.86 -6.00 3.47
N LEU A 12 7.19 -5.03 4.09
CA LEU A 12 6.89 -3.73 3.49
C LEU A 12 8.18 -2.93 3.28
N ASP A 13 8.36 -2.44 2.06
CA ASP A 13 9.42 -1.51 1.71
C ASP A 13 8.84 -0.11 1.45
N GLY A 14 9.04 0.79 2.43
CA GLY A 14 8.68 2.20 2.37
C GLY A 14 9.81 3.12 1.87
N SER A 15 10.90 2.58 1.32
CA SER A 15 12.09 3.35 0.94
C SER A 15 11.88 4.24 -0.29
N ASN A 16 10.76 4.09 -1.00
CA ASN A 16 10.43 4.86 -2.19
C ASN A 16 10.47 6.38 -1.90
N PRO A 17 11.33 7.17 -2.59
CA PRO A 17 11.40 8.61 -2.39
C PRO A 17 10.06 9.32 -2.61
N HIS A 18 9.30 8.89 -3.61
CA HIS A 18 7.99 9.45 -3.91
C HIS A 18 7.01 9.25 -2.76
N LEU A 19 7.00 8.06 -2.16
CA LEU A 19 6.16 7.75 -1.01
C LEU A 19 6.46 8.70 0.16
N ARG A 20 7.74 8.96 0.43
CA ARG A 20 8.16 9.84 1.54
C ARG A 20 7.69 11.28 1.35
N GLU A 21 7.73 11.79 0.11
CA GLU A 21 7.16 13.09 -0.22
C GLU A 21 5.64 13.09 0.04
N ARG A 22 4.92 12.05 -0.41
CA ARG A 22 3.47 11.93 -0.19
C ARG A 22 3.07 11.77 1.26
N MET A 23 3.85 11.05 2.06
CA MET A 23 3.67 10.93 3.51
C MET A 23 3.67 12.30 4.19
N ALA A 24 4.66 13.14 3.85
CA ALA A 24 4.76 14.48 4.40
C ALA A 24 3.59 15.37 3.96
N GLU A 25 3.21 15.34 2.69
CA GLU A 25 2.11 16.13 2.14
C GLU A 25 0.74 15.73 2.71
N ARG A 26 0.49 14.42 2.81
CA ARG A 26 -0.79 13.83 3.19
C ARG A 26 -0.87 13.41 4.66
N ARG A 27 0.15 13.73 5.45
CA ARG A 27 0.23 13.57 6.91
C ARG A 27 0.02 12.14 7.43
N PHE A 28 0.48 11.14 6.69
CA PHE A 28 0.57 9.77 7.16
C PHE A 28 2.04 9.34 7.27
N ASN A 29 2.33 8.36 8.11
CA ASN A 29 3.67 7.80 8.33
C ASN A 29 3.70 6.28 8.11
N GLU A 30 4.85 5.64 8.35
CA GLU A 30 4.98 4.19 8.14
C GLU A 30 4.10 3.36 9.09
N THR A 31 3.89 3.80 10.32
CA THR A 31 2.98 3.14 11.26
C THR A 31 1.54 3.22 10.77
N ASP A 32 1.14 4.37 10.22
CA ASP A 32 -0.18 4.54 9.60
C ASP A 32 -0.35 3.62 8.39
N LEU A 33 0.66 3.50 7.52
CA LEU A 33 0.63 2.55 6.41
C LEU A 33 0.44 1.11 6.89
N ARG A 34 1.15 0.69 7.94
CA ARG A 34 1.01 -0.67 8.48
C ARG A 34 -0.40 -0.93 9.00
N ASP A 35 -1.01 0.07 9.65
CA ASP A 35 -2.40 0.02 10.09
C ASP A 35 -3.38 -0.01 8.90
N MET A 36 -3.17 0.83 7.88
CA MET A 36 -3.93 0.82 6.62
C MET A 36 -3.86 -0.56 5.92
N MET A 37 -2.67 -1.17 5.85
CA MET A 37 -2.49 -2.51 5.28
C MET A 37 -3.30 -3.56 6.07
N GLY A 38 -3.28 -3.48 7.40
CA GLY A 38 -4.05 -4.38 8.27
C GLY A 38 -5.57 -4.19 8.18
N ARG A 39 -6.03 -2.99 7.78
CA ARG A 39 -7.46 -2.65 7.58
C ARG A 39 -7.93 -2.81 6.13
N GLY A 40 -7.06 -3.28 5.24
CA GLY A 40 -7.37 -3.47 3.83
C GLY A 40 -8.63 -4.29 3.61
N SER A 41 -9.57 -3.77 2.83
CA SER A 41 -10.85 -4.42 2.54
C SER A 41 -10.87 -5.17 1.22
N ALA A 42 -10.09 -4.72 0.24
CA ALA A 42 -10.00 -5.36 -1.07
C ALA A 42 -8.68 -5.03 -1.76
N LEU A 43 -8.27 -5.92 -2.66
CA LEU A 43 -7.07 -5.78 -3.48
C LEU A 43 -7.46 -5.95 -4.95
N LYS A 44 -7.05 -5.01 -5.79
CA LYS A 44 -7.33 -5.04 -7.23
C LYS A 44 -6.06 -4.72 -8.03
N PRO A 45 -5.90 -5.24 -9.25
CA PRO A 45 -4.80 -4.83 -10.12
C PRO A 45 -4.94 -3.34 -10.48
N ASP A 46 -3.81 -2.66 -10.56
CA ASP A 46 -3.70 -1.27 -11.05
C ASP A 46 -3.68 -1.22 -12.59
N TYR A 47 -3.75 -0.02 -13.17
CA TYR A 47 -3.60 0.16 -14.62
C TYR A 47 -2.14 -0.07 -15.07
N GLU A 48 -1.16 0.17 -14.19
CA GLU A 48 0.23 -0.24 -14.42
C GLU A 48 0.38 -1.74 -14.13
N PRO A 49 1.02 -2.51 -15.04
CA PRO A 49 1.30 -3.91 -14.79
C PRO A 49 2.15 -4.08 -13.53
N ASP A 50 1.96 -5.20 -12.86
CA ASP A 50 2.66 -5.56 -11.61
C ASP A 50 2.35 -4.65 -10.41
N ARG A 51 1.41 -3.72 -10.55
CA ARG A 51 0.90 -2.93 -9.42
C ARG A 51 -0.49 -3.36 -8.99
N TRP A 52 -0.73 -3.17 -7.71
CA TRP A 52 -1.97 -3.50 -7.04
C TRP A 52 -2.43 -2.32 -6.19
N VAL A 53 -3.73 -2.12 -6.14
CA VAL A 53 -4.38 -1.11 -5.32
C VAL A 53 -5.10 -1.82 -4.18
N LEU A 54 -4.69 -1.49 -2.96
CA LEU A 54 -5.37 -1.87 -1.74
C LEU A 54 -6.40 -0.78 -1.38
N GLU A 55 -7.66 -1.16 -1.29
CA GLU A 55 -8.71 -0.32 -0.71
C GLU A 55 -8.66 -0.44 0.81
N THR A 56 -8.63 0.70 1.51
CA THR A 56 -8.51 0.75 2.98
C THR A 56 -9.15 2.03 3.53
N THR A 57 -9.03 2.24 4.84
CA THR A 57 -9.48 3.45 5.51
C THR A 57 -8.40 4.03 6.41
N PHE A 58 -8.28 5.36 6.39
CA PHE A 58 -7.40 6.11 7.28
C PHE A 58 -8.11 7.39 7.74
N GLU A 59 -8.03 7.69 9.03
CA GLU A 59 -8.73 8.83 9.66
C GLU A 59 -10.23 8.92 9.33
N ASN A 60 -10.92 7.78 9.19
CA ASN A 60 -12.34 7.64 8.80
C ASN A 60 -12.67 8.05 7.35
N ALA A 61 -11.66 8.21 6.50
CA ALA A 61 -11.83 8.40 5.08
C ALA A 61 -11.39 7.16 4.29
N PRO A 62 -11.96 6.94 3.09
CA PRO A 62 -11.51 5.89 2.17
C PRO A 62 -10.17 6.27 1.54
N TRP A 63 -9.25 5.30 1.52
CA TRP A 63 -7.90 5.47 0.99
C TRP A 63 -7.55 4.30 0.07
N GLU A 64 -6.64 4.57 -0.85
CA GLU A 64 -6.02 3.58 -1.73
C GLU A 64 -4.51 3.59 -1.50
N VAL A 65 -3.95 2.39 -1.30
CA VAL A 65 -2.50 2.18 -1.20
C VAL A 65 -2.05 1.41 -2.43
N VAL A 66 -1.10 1.97 -3.17
CA VAL A 66 -0.53 1.34 -4.36
C VAL A 66 0.70 0.53 -3.96
N LEU A 67 0.68 -0.74 -4.31
CA LEU A 67 1.64 -1.76 -3.92
C LEU A 67 2.27 -2.39 -5.17
N GLU A 68 3.54 -2.71 -5.08
CA GLU A 68 4.30 -3.40 -6.13
C GLU A 68 5.12 -4.53 -5.48
N PRO A 69 4.79 -5.81 -5.70
CA PRO A 69 5.60 -6.92 -5.22
C PRO A 69 6.92 -6.99 -6.00
N ASP A 70 8.05 -6.82 -5.30
CA ASP A 70 9.40 -7.05 -5.84
C ASP A 70 9.82 -8.50 -5.56
N GLU A 71 9.58 -9.39 -6.53
CA GLU A 71 9.94 -10.81 -6.44
C GLU A 71 11.45 -11.04 -6.30
N GLY A 72 12.28 -10.14 -6.83
CA GLY A 72 13.74 -10.24 -6.76
C GLY A 72 14.28 -10.02 -5.34
N ARG A 73 13.52 -9.29 -4.50
CA ARG A 73 13.88 -8.99 -3.10
C ARG A 73 12.93 -9.61 -2.08
N ALA A 74 11.84 -10.24 -2.52
CA ALA A 74 10.74 -10.68 -1.67
C ALA A 74 10.25 -9.54 -0.74
N ARG A 75 10.00 -8.37 -1.34
CA ARG A 75 9.52 -7.17 -0.65
C ARG A 75 8.22 -6.70 -1.27
N LEU A 76 7.34 -6.14 -0.44
CA LEU A 76 6.15 -5.46 -0.91
C LEU A 76 6.41 -3.95 -0.89
N VAL A 77 6.73 -3.38 -2.05
CA VAL A 77 7.07 -1.96 -2.17
C VAL A 77 5.79 -1.14 -2.12
N VAL A 78 5.74 -0.15 -1.23
CA VAL A 78 4.65 0.82 -1.22
C VAL A 78 5.02 1.96 -2.16
N VAL A 79 4.29 2.10 -3.25
CA VAL A 79 4.56 3.10 -4.29
C VAL A 79 4.00 4.46 -3.86
N THR A 80 2.75 4.49 -3.41
CA THR A 80 2.06 5.70 -2.93
C THR A 80 0.82 5.31 -2.10
N ALA A 81 0.27 6.24 -1.33
CA ALA A 81 -1.03 6.09 -0.68
C ALA A 81 -1.79 7.42 -0.73
N TYR A 82 -3.07 7.39 -1.10
CA TYR A 82 -3.89 8.58 -1.28
C TYR A 82 -5.34 8.36 -0.86
N GLU A 83 -5.99 9.46 -0.50
CA GLU A 83 -7.40 9.49 -0.17
C GLU A 83 -8.27 9.50 -1.44
N VAL A 84 -9.38 8.76 -1.42
CA VAL A 84 -10.32 8.64 -2.55
C VAL A 84 -11.57 9.46 -2.24
N TYR A 85 -11.68 10.65 -2.82
CA TYR A 85 -12.87 11.51 -2.70
C TYR A 85 -13.73 11.48 -3.96
#